data_AF-A0A3A0F533-F1
#
_entry.id   AF-A0A3A0F533-F1
#
_cell.length_a   1.000
_cell.length_b   1.000
_cell.length_c   1.000
_cell.angle_alpha   90.00
_cell.angle_beta   90.00
_cell.angle_gamma   90.00
#
_symmetry.space_group_name_H-M   'P 1'
#
loop_
_entity.id
_entity.type
_entity.pdbx_description
1 polymer ?
#
loop_
_entity_poly.entity_id
_entity_poly.type
_entity_poly.pdbx_seq_one_letter_code
_entity_poly.pdbx_strand_id
1 'polypeptide(L)'
;MRRFDGRVVLVTGAAKGDRRGDRAPLRVRGRARLLRGSRLRRGRRVGRAGGGAIVNTASISGLFGDYGLLAYDAAKGDVVNLTRALAIDHAREGIRVNAVCPGPIETSLTQLLVEHPVIRGEYASNIPMGRVGKADEVAAAIAFLASDDAAYVTGATLVVDGGVTAATGQAHFTRALTGAD
;
A
#
# COMPACT_ATOMS: atom_id res chain seq x y z
N MET A 1 20.59 -13.43 1.84
CA MET A 1 19.98 -13.55 0.49
C MET A 1 18.67 -14.33 0.64
N ARG A 2 17.52 -13.64 0.76
CA ARG A 2 16.21 -14.28 1.01
C ARG A 2 15.61 -14.75 -0.32
N ARG A 3 15.30 -16.04 -0.46
CA ARG A 3 14.63 -16.62 -1.64
C ARG A 3 13.10 -16.56 -1.42
N PHE A 4 12.36 -16.15 -2.45
CA PHE A 4 10.89 -16.22 -2.50
C PHE A 4 10.48 -17.38 -3.41
N ASP A 5 9.88 -18.43 -2.84
CA ASP A 5 9.49 -19.67 -3.57
C ASP A 5 7.95 -19.86 -3.64
N GLY A 6 7.18 -18.79 -3.42
CA GLY A 6 5.71 -18.76 -3.57
C GLY A 6 5.28 -17.73 -4.61
N ARG A 7 4.17 -17.97 -5.33
CA ARG A 7 3.64 -17.02 -6.33
C ARG A 7 3.22 -15.73 -5.63
N VAL A 8 4.06 -14.69 -5.71
CA VAL A 8 3.73 -13.34 -5.21
C VAL A 8 2.97 -12.61 -6.31
N VAL A 9 1.72 -12.24 -6.05
CA VAL A 9 0.92 -11.41 -6.96
C VAL A 9 0.72 -10.04 -6.33
N LEU A 10 1.32 -9.02 -6.96
CA LEU A 10 1.04 -7.63 -6.63
C LEU A 10 -0.18 -7.19 -7.44
N VAL A 11 -1.28 -6.85 -6.75
CA VAL A 11 -2.47 -6.28 -7.38
C VAL A 11 -2.56 -4.81 -6.99
N THR A 12 -2.41 -3.92 -7.97
CA THR A 12 -2.66 -2.50 -7.78
C THR A 12 -4.10 -2.18 -8.17
N GLY A 13 -4.91 -1.80 -7.18
CA GLY A 13 -6.26 -1.29 -7.41
C GLY A 13 -6.24 0.22 -7.56
N ALA A 14 -6.64 0.71 -8.72
CA ALA A 14 -7.22 2.03 -8.88
C ALA A 14 -8.55 1.83 -9.60
N ALA A 15 -9.67 2.19 -8.97
CA ALA A 15 -10.93 2.31 -9.72
C ALA A 15 -10.74 3.49 -10.69
N LYS A 16 -10.77 3.21 -11.99
CA LYS A 16 -10.81 4.26 -13.01
C LYS A 16 -12.29 4.54 -13.25
N GLY A 17 -12.78 5.69 -12.78
CA GLY A 17 -14.11 6.18 -13.18
C GLY A 17 -14.12 6.40 -14.68
N ASP A 18 -14.99 5.68 -15.40
CA ASP A 18 -15.21 5.94 -16.82
C ASP A 18 -15.95 7.28 -16.94
N ARG A 19 -15.37 8.25 -17.66
CA ARG A 19 -16.02 9.53 -17.95
C ARG A 19 -17.00 9.39 -19.12
N ARG A 20 -17.87 8.37 -19.08
CA ARG A 20 -18.99 8.24 -20.01
C ARG A 20 -20.22 7.94 -19.16
N GLY A 21 -21.20 8.84 -19.23
CA GLY A 21 -22.43 8.83 -18.43
C GLY A 21 -23.37 7.69 -18.80
N ASP A 22 -22.92 6.45 -18.64
CA ASP A 22 -23.73 5.27 -18.89
C ASP A 22 -23.71 4.35 -17.68
N ARG A 23 -24.89 3.84 -17.30
CA ARG A 23 -25.16 3.03 -16.11
C ARG A 23 -24.60 1.60 -16.25
N ALA A 24 -23.31 1.46 -16.52
CA ALA A 24 -22.63 0.17 -16.55
C ALA A 24 -22.10 -0.19 -15.15
N PRO A 25 -22.17 -1.47 -14.73
CA PRO A 25 -21.59 -1.91 -13.46
C PRO A 25 -20.08 -1.63 -13.43
N LEU A 26 -19.61 -1.10 -12.30
CA LEU A 26 -18.21 -0.79 -12.02
C LEU A 26 -17.33 -2.00 -12.40
N ARG A 27 -16.51 -1.89 -13.46
CA ARG A 27 -15.55 -2.94 -13.83
C ARG A 27 -14.22 -2.68 -13.16
N VAL A 28 -13.93 -3.36 -12.06
CA VAL A 28 -12.59 -3.41 -11.47
C VAL A 28 -11.67 -4.18 -12.42
N ARG A 29 -10.81 -3.48 -13.16
CA ARG A 29 -9.74 -4.10 -13.96
C ARG A 29 -8.42 -3.95 -13.20
N GLY A 30 -8.05 -4.95 -12.39
CA GLY A 30 -6.72 -5.05 -11.83
C GLY A 30 -5.72 -5.52 -12.91
N ARG A 31 -4.65 -4.77 -13.15
CA ARG A 31 -3.50 -5.31 -13.89
C ARG A 31 -2.60 -6.01 -12.87
N ALA A 32 -2.66 -7.33 -12.81
CA ALA A 32 -1.64 -8.11 -12.11
C ALA A 32 -0.32 -8.00 -12.89
N ARG A 33 0.71 -7.41 -12.28
CA ARG A 33 2.06 -7.42 -12.84
C ARG A 33 2.88 -8.44 -12.06
N LEU A 34 3.12 -9.60 -12.67
CA LEU A 34 4.07 -10.59 -12.15
C LEU A 34 5.48 -10.04 -12.37
N LEU A 35 6.18 -9.64 -11.30
CA LEU A 35 7.60 -9.32 -11.36
C LEU A 35 8.39 -10.64 -11.45
N ARG A 36 8.78 -11.05 -12.66
CA ARG A 36 9.75 -12.16 -12.85
C ARG A 36 11.17 -11.59 -12.75
N GLY A 37 11.83 -11.81 -11.61
CA GLY A 37 13.27 -11.57 -11.45
C GLY A 37 14.10 -12.66 -12.14
N SER A 38 15.21 -12.29 -12.78
CA SER A 38 16.03 -13.14 -13.65
C SER A 38 17.06 -13.99 -12.88
N ARG A 39 17.31 -15.20 -13.42
CA ARG A 39 18.33 -16.23 -13.08
C ARG A 39 17.99 -17.20 -11.94
N LEU A 40 17.43 -18.34 -12.35
CA LEU A 40 17.14 -19.55 -11.58
C LEU A 40 18.38 -20.46 -11.46
N ARG A 41 18.76 -20.87 -10.24
CA ARG A 41 19.57 -22.08 -9.99
C ARG A 41 18.67 -23.14 -9.33
N ARG A 42 18.49 -24.26 -10.02
CA ARG A 42 17.67 -25.42 -9.60
C ARG A 42 18.23 -26.04 -8.31
N GLY A 43 17.35 -26.31 -7.36
CA GLY A 43 17.67 -27.15 -6.21
C GLY A 43 16.60 -27.10 -5.13
N ARG A 44 15.94 -28.26 -4.93
CA ARG A 44 15.05 -28.70 -3.85
C ARG A 44 13.54 -28.67 -4.16
N ARG A 45 12.94 -29.86 -4.13
CA ARG A 45 11.50 -30.10 -4.20
C ARG A 45 10.86 -29.56 -2.91
N VAL A 46 9.89 -28.65 -3.04
CA VAL A 46 9.02 -28.20 -1.94
C VAL A 46 7.75 -29.05 -1.99
N GLY A 47 7.40 -29.66 -0.86
CA GLY A 47 6.24 -30.52 -0.71
C GLY A 47 4.92 -29.76 -0.90
N ARG A 48 3.95 -30.42 -1.54
CA ARG A 48 2.56 -30.00 -1.81
C ARG A 48 2.41 -28.59 -2.39
N ALA A 49 2.17 -28.51 -3.69
CA ALA A 49 1.67 -27.31 -4.36
C ALA A 49 0.35 -26.83 -3.71
N GLY A 50 0.32 -25.61 -3.17
CA GLY A 50 -0.93 -24.98 -2.69
C GLY A 50 -0.71 -23.91 -1.62
N GLY A 51 -0.20 -22.74 -2.01
CA GLY A 51 -0.10 -21.58 -1.13
C GLY A 51 0.56 -20.39 -1.83
N GLY A 52 0.29 -19.17 -1.36
CA GLY A 52 0.78 -17.94 -1.98
C GLY A 52 0.56 -16.69 -1.14
N ALA A 53 1.08 -15.57 -1.62
CA ALA A 53 0.91 -14.26 -0.99
C ALA A 53 0.47 -13.22 -2.01
N ILE A 54 -0.59 -12.50 -1.69
CA ILE A 54 -1.08 -11.35 -2.43
C ILE A 54 -0.87 -10.13 -1.54
N VAL A 55 -0.25 -9.10 -2.11
CA VAL A 55 -0.13 -7.80 -1.45
C VAL A 55 -0.80 -6.77 -2.34
N ASN A 56 -1.82 -6.12 -1.82
CA ASN A 56 -2.54 -5.06 -2.50
C ASN A 56 -1.91 -3.70 -2.17
N THR A 57 -1.83 -2.81 -3.15
CA THR A 57 -1.40 -1.42 -2.91
C THR A 57 -2.62 -0.50 -2.77
N ALA A 58 -3.00 -0.22 -1.53
CA ALA A 58 -4.04 0.74 -1.16
C ALA A 58 -3.42 2.14 -0.94
N SER A 59 -3.84 2.86 0.10
CA SER A 59 -3.32 4.18 0.50
C SER A 59 -3.90 4.53 1.87
N ILE A 60 -3.26 5.44 2.64
CA ILE A 60 -3.89 6.03 3.83
C ILE A 60 -5.21 6.78 3.48
N SER A 61 -5.35 7.27 2.25
CA SER A 61 -6.59 7.80 1.68
C SER A 61 -7.71 6.76 1.59
N GLY A 62 -7.39 5.47 1.69
CA GLY A 62 -8.38 4.40 1.81
C GLY A 62 -8.83 4.12 3.25
N LEU A 63 -8.20 4.78 4.22
CA LEU A 63 -8.48 4.65 5.66
C LEU A 63 -9.10 5.92 6.23
N PHE A 64 -8.72 7.07 5.67
CA PHE A 64 -9.17 8.41 6.06
C PHE A 64 -9.52 9.22 4.81
N GLY A 65 -10.22 10.35 4.98
CA GLY A 65 -10.59 11.22 3.87
C GLY A 65 -9.57 12.31 3.59
N ASP A 66 -9.43 12.66 2.32
CA ASP A 66 -8.53 13.71 1.83
C ASP A 66 -9.30 14.80 1.08
N TYR A 67 -8.90 16.06 1.29
CA TYR A 67 -9.53 17.19 0.61
C TYR A 67 -9.36 17.08 -0.92
N GLY A 68 -10.47 17.13 -1.64
CA GLY A 68 -10.48 17.09 -3.12
C GLY A 68 -10.27 15.71 -3.74
N LEU A 69 -10.19 14.63 -2.94
CA LEU A 69 -9.86 13.27 -3.42
C LEU A 69 -10.97 12.24 -3.23
N LEU A 70 -12.23 12.63 -2.99
CA LEU A 70 -13.38 11.75 -2.75
C LEU A 70 -13.40 10.43 -3.56
N ALA A 71 -13.25 10.51 -4.90
CA ALA A 71 -13.30 9.33 -5.76
C ALA A 71 -12.08 8.41 -5.58
N TYR A 72 -10.92 8.99 -5.28
CA TYR A 72 -9.71 8.25 -4.96
C TYR A 72 -9.82 7.58 -3.59
N ASP A 73 -10.33 8.31 -2.59
CA ASP A 73 -10.52 7.79 -1.23
C ASP A 73 -11.46 6.58 -1.23
N ALA A 74 -12.62 6.71 -1.88
CA ALA A 74 -13.57 5.61 -2.06
C ALA A 74 -12.91 4.41 -2.76
N ALA A 75 -12.22 4.65 -3.87
CA ALA A 75 -11.53 3.59 -4.61
C ALA A 75 -10.44 2.88 -3.79
N LYS A 76 -9.75 3.60 -2.89
CA LYS A 76 -8.73 3.01 -2.02
C LYS A 76 -9.34 2.31 -0.82
N GLY A 77 -10.47 2.80 -0.29
CA GLY A 77 -11.27 2.11 0.71
C GLY A 77 -11.78 0.76 0.22
N ASP A 78 -12.23 0.69 -1.04
CA ASP A 78 -12.62 -0.56 -1.69
C ASP A 78 -11.49 -1.58 -1.70
N VAL A 79 -10.25 -1.17 -2.00
CA VAL A 79 -9.08 -2.07 -1.98
C VAL A 79 -8.79 -2.60 -0.58
N VAL A 80 -8.94 -1.76 0.46
CA VAL A 80 -8.75 -2.17 1.85
C VAL A 80 -9.78 -3.24 2.21
N ASN A 81 -11.06 -3.05 1.87
CA ASN A 81 -12.08 -4.04 2.21
C ASN A 81 -12.00 -5.31 1.33
N LEU A 82 -11.68 -5.16 0.04
CA LEU A 82 -11.41 -6.28 -0.87
C LEU A 82 -10.30 -7.18 -0.33
N THR A 83 -9.25 -6.60 0.24
CA THR A 83 -8.16 -7.34 0.87
C THR A 83 -8.67 -8.27 1.96
N ARG A 84 -9.58 -7.79 2.82
CA ARG A 84 -10.16 -8.59 3.92
C ARG A 84 -11.04 -9.71 3.38
N ALA A 85 -11.88 -9.43 2.39
CA ALA A 85 -12.73 -10.43 1.75
C ALA A 85 -11.89 -11.57 1.13
N LEU A 86 -10.91 -11.23 0.30
CA LEU A 86 -10.03 -12.22 -0.32
C LEU A 86 -9.20 -12.99 0.72
N ALA A 87 -8.79 -12.34 1.82
CA ALA A 87 -8.03 -13.00 2.87
C ALA A 87 -8.84 -14.12 3.54
N ILE A 88 -10.12 -13.89 3.85
CA ILE A 88 -10.96 -14.90 4.50
C ILE A 88 -11.41 -16.00 3.52
N ASP A 89 -11.69 -15.63 2.27
CA ASP A 89 -12.13 -16.58 1.24
C ASP A 89 -11.05 -17.61 0.91
N HIS A 90 -9.77 -17.18 0.87
CA HIS A 90 -8.66 -18.04 0.43
C HIS A 90 -7.71 -18.51 1.54
N ALA A 91 -7.99 -18.19 2.82
CA ALA A 91 -7.13 -18.59 3.94
C ALA A 91 -6.91 -20.11 4.02
N ARG A 92 -7.97 -20.91 3.78
CA ARG A 92 -7.91 -22.38 3.79
C ARG A 92 -7.19 -22.98 2.59
N GLU A 93 -7.01 -22.21 1.52
CA GLU A 93 -6.21 -22.56 0.34
C GLU A 93 -4.70 -22.27 0.54
N GLY A 94 -4.32 -21.76 1.72
CA GLY A 94 -2.94 -21.36 2.01
C GLY A 94 -2.53 -20.06 1.33
N ILE A 95 -3.50 -19.24 0.87
CA ILE A 95 -3.23 -17.94 0.25
C ILE A 95 -3.42 -16.85 1.31
N ARG A 96 -2.38 -16.04 1.51
CA ARG A 96 -2.43 -14.85 2.37
C ARG A 96 -2.69 -13.63 1.51
N VAL A 97 -3.56 -12.74 1.97
CA VAL A 97 -3.88 -11.50 1.26
C VAL A 97 -3.78 -10.34 2.22
N ASN A 98 -2.89 -9.38 1.96
CA ASN A 98 -2.69 -8.20 2.80
C ASN A 98 -2.65 -6.93 1.94
N ALA A 99 -2.75 -5.76 2.58
CA ALA A 99 -2.60 -4.48 1.93
C ALA A 99 -1.45 -3.68 2.54
N VAL A 100 -0.74 -2.94 1.70
CA VAL A 100 0.06 -1.79 2.14
C VAL A 100 -0.73 -0.51 1.88
N CYS A 101 -0.72 0.41 2.83
CA CYS A 101 -1.34 1.73 2.75
C CYS A 101 -0.26 2.82 2.86
N PRO A 102 0.35 3.23 1.74
CA PRO A 102 1.33 4.30 1.77
C PRO A 102 0.68 5.67 2.02
N GLY A 103 1.43 6.54 2.70
CA GLY A 103 1.20 7.98 2.74
C GLY A 103 1.81 8.70 1.53
N PRO A 104 2.26 9.96 1.68
CA PRO A 104 3.00 10.67 0.64
C PRO A 104 4.33 9.98 0.32
N ILE A 105 4.46 9.46 -0.91
CA ILE A 105 5.68 8.78 -1.39
C ILE A 105 6.22 9.53 -2.62
N GLU A 106 7.53 9.71 -2.68
CA GLU A 106 8.24 10.22 -3.84
C GLU A 106 8.24 9.17 -4.97
N THR A 107 7.54 9.49 -6.06
CA THR A 107 7.44 8.68 -7.27
C THR A 107 7.33 9.60 -8.49
N SER A 108 7.52 9.08 -9.70
CA SER A 108 7.30 9.86 -10.93
C SER A 108 5.88 10.43 -11.04
N LEU A 109 4.88 9.82 -10.38
CA LEU A 109 3.50 10.30 -10.38
C LEU A 109 3.28 11.49 -9.44
N THR A 110 4.02 11.54 -8.33
CA THR A 110 3.90 12.56 -7.27
C THR A 110 4.98 13.63 -7.34
N GLN A 111 5.94 13.49 -8.25
CA GLN A 111 7.12 14.35 -8.36
C GLN A 111 6.76 15.84 -8.44
N LEU A 112 5.78 16.21 -9.28
CA LEU A 112 5.33 17.61 -9.40
C LEU A 112 4.80 18.21 -8.09
N LEU A 113 4.18 17.40 -7.23
CA LEU A 113 3.69 17.84 -5.92
C LEU A 113 4.84 17.95 -4.93
N VAL A 114 5.74 16.97 -4.91
CA VAL A 114 6.88 16.92 -3.98
C VAL A 114 7.93 18.01 -4.29
N GLU A 115 8.06 18.42 -5.55
CA GLU A 115 8.96 19.49 -5.97
C GLU A 115 8.37 20.89 -5.76
N HIS A 116 7.04 21.02 -5.62
CA HIS A 116 6.41 22.31 -5.37
C HIS A 116 6.78 22.82 -3.97
N PRO A 117 7.45 23.99 -3.82
CA PRO A 117 8.03 24.41 -2.54
C PRO A 117 7.04 24.48 -1.37
N VAL A 118 5.81 24.97 -1.62
CA VAL A 118 4.76 25.06 -0.60
C VAL A 118 4.33 23.68 -0.12
N ILE A 119 3.96 22.79 -1.05
CA ILE A 119 3.51 21.42 -0.74
C ILE A 119 4.62 20.62 -0.07
N ARG A 120 5.87 20.79 -0.52
CA ARG A 120 7.03 20.17 0.12
C ARG A 120 7.18 20.62 1.57
N GLY A 121 7.01 21.91 1.85
CA GLY A 121 7.03 22.47 3.20
C GLY A 121 5.91 21.90 4.07
N GLU A 122 4.69 21.80 3.53
CA GLU A 122 3.56 21.18 4.23
C GLU A 122 3.82 19.71 4.54
N TYR A 123 4.33 18.92 3.60
CA TYR A 123 4.69 17.52 3.85
C TYR A 123 5.78 17.39 4.92
N ALA A 124 6.83 18.22 4.87
CA ALA A 124 7.88 18.21 5.88
C ALA A 124 7.35 18.55 7.29
N SER A 125 6.32 19.40 7.38
CA SER A 125 5.70 19.77 8.66
C SER A 125 4.67 18.75 9.15
N ASN A 126 3.87 18.16 8.26
CA ASN A 126 2.74 17.31 8.61
C ASN A 126 3.12 15.84 8.79
N ILE A 127 4.23 15.40 8.18
CA ILE A 127 4.73 14.03 8.35
C ILE A 127 5.69 14.03 9.55
N PRO A 128 5.42 13.27 10.62
CA PRO A 128 6.30 13.24 11.79
C PRO A 128 7.76 12.85 11.51
N MET A 129 8.01 12.01 10.49
CA MET A 129 9.38 11.71 10.03
C MET A 129 10.06 12.85 9.23
N GLY A 130 9.38 13.99 9.05
CA GLY A 130 9.92 15.21 8.43
C GLY A 130 10.13 15.15 6.92
N ARG A 131 9.66 14.09 6.25
CA ARG A 131 9.86 13.89 4.81
C ARG A 131 8.80 12.96 4.22
N VAL A 132 8.63 13.06 2.90
CA VAL A 132 7.92 12.01 2.14
C VAL A 132 8.71 10.70 2.16
N GLY A 133 7.98 9.59 2.04
CA GLY A 133 8.58 8.26 1.91
C GLY A 133 9.18 8.01 0.52
N LYS A 134 10.01 6.98 0.39
CA LYS A 134 10.58 6.52 -0.87
C LYS A 134 9.90 5.24 -1.34
N ALA A 135 9.89 5.01 -2.66
CA ALA A 135 9.32 3.79 -3.24
C ALA A 135 9.95 2.51 -2.65
N ASP A 136 11.25 2.52 -2.36
CA ASP A 136 11.97 1.37 -1.78
C ASP A 136 11.49 1.02 -0.35
N GLU A 137 11.02 2.00 0.42
CA GLU A 137 10.48 1.78 1.77
C GLU A 137 9.13 1.03 1.69
N VAL A 138 8.28 1.40 0.73
CA VAL A 138 7.04 0.67 0.44
C VAL A 138 7.35 -0.73 -0.12
N ALA A 139 8.34 -0.84 -1.01
CA ALA A 139 8.76 -2.13 -1.57
C ALA A 139 9.28 -3.09 -0.48
N ALA A 140 10.00 -2.59 0.52
CA ALA A 140 10.44 -3.38 1.66
C ALA A 140 9.26 -3.90 2.50
N ALA A 141 8.24 -3.08 2.74
CA ALA A 141 7.01 -3.50 3.43
C ALA A 141 6.24 -4.57 2.63
N ILE A 142 6.13 -4.41 1.31
CA ILE A 142 5.53 -5.41 0.41
C ILE A 142 6.34 -6.72 0.47
N ALA A 143 7.67 -6.64 0.41
CA ALA A 143 8.55 -7.81 0.47
C ALA A 143 8.40 -8.58 1.79
N PHE A 144 8.24 -7.87 2.92
CA PHE A 144 7.93 -8.50 4.20
C PHE A 144 6.58 -9.24 4.16
N LEU A 145 5.50 -8.58 3.72
CA LEU A 145 4.18 -9.21 3.66
C LEU A 145 4.14 -10.42 2.71
N ALA A 146 4.97 -10.39 1.66
CA ALA A 146 5.12 -11.47 0.71
C ALA A 146 6.02 -12.62 1.20
N SER A 147 6.81 -12.43 2.26
CA SER A 147 7.78 -13.42 2.74
C SER A 147 7.17 -14.41 3.73
N ASP A 148 7.94 -15.45 4.08
CA ASP A 148 7.59 -16.40 5.13
C ASP A 148 7.62 -15.76 6.53
N ASP A 149 8.27 -14.60 6.70
CA ASP A 149 8.26 -13.86 7.97
C ASP A 149 6.85 -13.36 8.31
N ALA A 150 5.96 -13.27 7.31
CA ALA A 150 4.56 -12.92 7.43
C ALA A 150 3.61 -14.14 7.34
N ALA A 151 4.08 -15.36 7.64
CA ALA A 151 3.33 -16.60 7.44
C ALA A 151 1.96 -16.68 8.14
N TYR A 152 1.76 -15.90 9.22
CA TYR A 152 0.49 -15.82 9.95
C TYR A 152 -0.21 -14.46 9.81
N VAL A 153 0.22 -13.65 8.84
CA VAL A 153 -0.36 -12.33 8.55
C VAL A 153 -1.20 -12.46 7.28
N THR A 154 -2.52 -12.36 7.43
CA THR A 154 -3.52 -12.28 6.35
C THR A 154 -4.65 -11.36 6.77
N GLY A 155 -5.26 -10.65 5.82
CA GLY A 155 -6.28 -9.62 6.05
C GLY A 155 -5.75 -8.32 6.65
N ALA A 156 -4.43 -8.21 6.83
CA ALA A 156 -3.81 -7.05 7.47
C ALA A 156 -3.74 -5.84 6.53
N THR A 157 -3.80 -4.66 7.14
CA THR A 157 -3.54 -3.38 6.48
C THR A 157 -2.32 -2.75 7.13
N LEU A 158 -1.20 -2.74 6.42
CA LEU A 158 0.06 -2.19 6.91
C LEU A 158 0.24 -0.75 6.40
N VAL A 159 0.21 0.23 7.31
CA VAL A 159 0.43 1.63 6.98
C VAL A 159 1.92 1.94 6.85
N VAL A 160 2.29 2.71 5.82
CA VAL A 160 3.66 3.16 5.53
C VAL A 160 3.63 4.65 5.17
N ASP A 161 3.53 5.52 6.17
CA ASP A 161 3.20 6.93 5.97
C ASP A 161 4.08 7.93 6.75
N GLY A 162 5.12 7.43 7.42
CA GLY A 162 6.00 8.29 8.23
C GLY A 162 5.33 8.88 9.48
N GLY A 163 4.23 8.28 9.95
CA GLY A 163 3.54 8.64 11.19
C GLY A 163 2.34 9.58 10.99
N VAL A 164 1.97 9.93 9.76
CA VAL A 164 0.84 10.83 9.47
C VAL A 164 -0.43 10.40 10.20
N THR A 165 -0.78 9.12 10.10
CA THR A 165 -2.00 8.55 10.69
C THR A 165 -1.88 8.22 12.19
N ALA A 166 -0.69 8.38 12.79
CA ALA A 166 -0.52 8.25 14.23
C ALA A 166 -1.02 9.48 14.99
N ALA A 167 -1.11 10.63 14.32
CA ALA A 167 -1.60 11.88 14.89
C ALA A 167 -3.13 11.98 14.78
N THR A 168 -3.75 12.58 15.79
CA THR A 168 -5.20 12.87 15.82
C THR A 168 -5.58 14.22 15.19
N GLY A 169 -4.59 14.93 14.64
CA GLY A 169 -4.76 16.29 14.11
C GLY A 169 -4.72 17.39 15.17
N GLN A 170 -4.42 17.07 16.43
CA GLN A 170 -4.21 18.08 17.47
C GLN A 170 -2.95 18.91 17.18
N ALA A 171 -2.97 20.17 17.60
CA ALA A 171 -1.80 21.04 17.47
C ALA A 171 -0.61 20.44 18.23
N HIS A 172 0.59 20.55 17.65
CA HIS A 172 1.83 20.19 18.32
C HIS A 172 2.22 21.29 19.33
N PHE A 173 1.40 21.44 20.38
CA PHE A 173 1.44 22.57 21.30
C PHE A 173 2.76 22.66 22.08
N THR A 174 3.45 21.53 22.30
CA THR A 174 4.79 21.53 22.91
C THR A 174 5.77 22.35 22.06
N ARG A 175 5.91 22.03 20.77
CA ARG A 175 6.71 22.83 19.81
C ARG A 175 6.22 24.27 19.71
N ALA A 176 4.91 24.50 19.66
CA ALA A 176 4.37 25.86 19.54
C ALA A 176 4.70 26.75 20.76
N LEU A 177 4.73 26.17 21.96
CA LEU A 177 5.00 26.90 23.19
C LEU A 177 6.49 26.99 23.54
N THR A 178 7.31 26.01 23.13
CA THR A 178 8.73 25.94 23.51
C THR A 178 9.70 26.26 22.37
N GLY A 179 9.25 26.20 21.12
CA GLY A 179 10.11 26.33 19.94
C GLY A 179 11.06 25.15 19.72
N ALA A 180 10.94 24.07 20.50
CA ALA A 180 11.77 22.87 20.36
C ALA A 180 11.17 21.89 19.36
N ASP A 181 12.03 21.38 18.46
CA ASP A 181 11.75 20.25 17.56
C ASP A 181 11.97 18.90 18.26
#